data_AF-A0A968PZD2-F1
#
_entry.id   AF-A0A968PZD2-F1
#
_cell.length_a   1.000
_cell.length_b   1.000
_cell.length_c   1.000
_cell.angle_alpha   90.00
_cell.angle_beta   90.00
_cell.angle_gamma   90.00
#
_symmetry.space_group_name_H-M   'P 1'
#
loop_
_entity.id
_entity.type
_entity.pdbx_description
1 polymer ?
#
loop_
_entity_poly.entity_id
_entity_poly.type
_entity_poly.pdbx_seq_one_letter_code
_entity_poly.pdbx_strand_id
1 'polypeptide(L)'
;MKQPENQLRFVELFRQALGMVSGQAGLISTHAHRSFDGWRCINFGHWRSLEEYTAMDSNRPFSPVFGEMLELADNEYQKTLHEVVFAT
;
A
#
# COMPACT_ATOMS: atom_id res chain seq x y z
N MET A 1 -4.50 11.39 5.91
CA MET A 1 -5.90 11.53 5.44
C MET A 1 -6.22 13.01 5.44
N LYS A 2 -7.03 13.52 4.51
CA LYS A 2 -7.48 14.93 4.55
C LYS A 2 -8.39 15.19 5.76
N GLN A 3 -9.15 14.18 6.18
CA GLN A 3 -9.97 14.15 7.39
C GLN A 3 -9.93 12.75 8.02
N PRO A 4 -10.04 12.58 9.36
CA PRO A 4 -9.99 11.27 10.02
C PRO A 4 -11.02 10.26 9.49
N GLU A 5 -12.24 10.71 9.21
CA GLU A 5 -13.36 9.92 8.71
C GLU A 5 -13.08 9.27 7.34
N ASN A 6 -12.20 9.87 6.53
CA ASN A 6 -11.81 9.33 5.23
C ASN A 6 -11.04 8.00 5.36
N GLN A 7 -10.47 7.70 6.54
CA GLN A 7 -9.69 6.47 6.76
C GLN A 7 -10.51 5.22 6.46
N LEU A 8 -11.80 5.19 6.81
CA LEU A 8 -12.65 4.02 6.59
C LEU A 8 -12.77 3.72 5.09
N ARG A 9 -13.13 4.73 4.30
CA ARG A 9 -13.22 4.59 2.84
C ARG A 9 -11.86 4.27 2.22
N PHE A 10 -10.78 4.89 2.72
CA PHE A 10 -9.43 4.59 2.27
C PHE A 10 -9.07 3.12 2.51
N VAL A 11 -9.40 2.56 3.67
CA VAL A 11 -9.15 1.14 3.99
C VAL A 11 -9.93 0.19 3.07
N GLU A 12 -11.15 0.52 2.69
CA GLU A 12 -11.93 -0.28 1.73
C GLU A 12 -11.26 -0.32 0.35
N LEU A 13 -10.81 0.82 -0.16
CA LEU A 13 -10.05 0.93 -1.40
C LEU A 13 -8.72 0.20 -1.30
N PHE A 14 -8.05 0.32 -0.14
CA PHE A 14 -6.80 -0.38 0.11
C PHE A 14 -6.98 -1.89 0.02
N ARG A 15 -8.04 -2.43 0.64
CA ARG A 15 -8.34 -3.87 0.57
C ARG A 15 -8.55 -4.35 -0.87
N GLN A 16 -9.19 -3.53 -1.71
CA GLN A 16 -9.34 -3.83 -3.14
C GLN A 16 -7.99 -3.82 -3.85
N ALA A 17 -7.15 -2.81 -3.59
CA ALA A 17 -5.80 -2.72 -4.13
C ALA A 17 -4.94 -3.94 -3.74
N LEU A 18 -5.05 -4.42 -2.50
CA LEU A 18 -4.36 -5.65 -2.06
C LEU A 18 -4.84 -6.89 -2.82
N GLY A 19 -6.12 -6.98 -3.17
CA GLY A 19 -6.64 -8.03 -4.03
C GLY A 19 -6.08 -7.97 -5.45
N MET A 20 -5.91 -6.77 -6.00
CA MET A 20 -5.36 -6.56 -7.35
C MET A 20 -3.85 -6.81 -7.44
N VAL A 21 -3.10 -6.56 -6.37
CA VAL A 21 -1.66 -6.86 -6.30
C VAL A 21 -1.39 -8.33 -5.93
N SER A 22 -2.38 -9.04 -5.40
CA SER A 22 -2.24 -10.45 -5.05
C SER A 22 -1.88 -11.29 -6.28
N GLY A 23 -0.86 -12.13 -6.15
CA GLY A 23 -0.36 -12.98 -7.24
C GLY A 23 0.66 -12.32 -8.17
N GLN A 24 1.06 -11.06 -7.91
CA GLN A 24 2.22 -10.46 -8.59
C GLN A 24 3.49 -11.28 -8.32
N ALA A 25 4.34 -11.43 -9.34
CA ALA A 25 5.61 -12.12 -9.21
C ALA A 25 6.45 -11.47 -8.10
N GLY A 26 7.04 -12.29 -7.23
CA GLY A 26 7.90 -11.82 -6.15
C GLY A 26 7.19 -11.28 -4.91
N LEU A 27 5.87 -11.07 -4.93
CA LEU A 27 5.12 -10.67 -3.73
C LEU A 27 5.11 -11.82 -2.72
N ILE A 28 5.63 -11.57 -1.52
CA ILE A 28 5.64 -12.53 -0.40
C ILE A 28 4.41 -12.30 0.47
N SER A 29 4.21 -11.06 0.93
CA SER A 29 3.05 -10.68 1.71
C SER A 29 2.75 -9.19 1.57
N THR A 30 1.52 -8.80 1.90
CA THR A 30 1.15 -7.40 1.96
C THR A 30 0.11 -7.19 3.05
N HIS A 31 0.27 -6.12 3.82
CA HIS A 31 -0.57 -5.82 4.97
C HIS A 31 -0.97 -4.35 4.93
N ALA A 32 -2.26 -4.08 5.13
CA ALA A 32 -2.76 -2.72 5.35
C ALA A 32 -2.91 -2.48 6.85
N HIS A 33 -2.30 -1.40 7.33
CA HIS A 33 -2.40 -0.93 8.70
C HIS A 33 -3.14 0.40 8.72
N ARG A 34 -3.96 0.61 9.75
CA ARG A 34 -4.61 1.88 10.04
C ARG A 34 -4.15 2.41 11.39
N SER A 35 -3.89 3.71 11.48
CA SER A 35 -3.65 4.34 12.77
C SER A 35 -4.93 4.45 13.58
N PHE A 36 -4.80 4.50 14.91
CA PHE A 36 -5.96 4.64 15.81
C PHE A 36 -6.60 6.03 15.76
N ASP A 37 -5.85 7.06 15.33
CA ASP A 37 -6.30 8.45 15.27
C ASP A 37 -7.05 8.82 13.97
N GLY A 38 -7.22 7.87 13.04
CA GLY A 38 -7.89 8.11 11.76
C GLY A 38 -7.01 8.78 10.69
N TRP A 39 -5.80 9.25 11.02
CA TRP A 39 -5.05 10.11 10.10
C TRP A 39 -4.20 9.37 9.08
N ARG A 40 -3.85 8.10 9.33
CA ARG A 40 -2.84 7.38 8.54
C ARG A 40 -3.29 5.98 8.17
N CYS A 41 -2.89 5.58 6.98
CA CYS A 41 -2.88 4.19 6.53
C CYS A 41 -1.48 3.88 6.02
N ILE A 42 -0.98 2.67 6.28
CA ILE A 42 0.34 2.21 5.85
C ILE A 42 0.16 0.89 5.12
N ASN A 43 0.75 0.76 3.93
CA ASN A 43 1.01 -0.56 3.35
C ASN A 43 2.37 -1.04 3.82
N PHE A 44 2.43 -2.28 4.28
CA PHE A 44 3.67 -2.98 4.51
C PHE A 44 3.73 -4.17 3.55
N GLY A 45 4.55 -4.04 2.50
CA GLY A 45 4.70 -5.02 1.44
C GLY A 45 6.06 -5.70 1.50
N HIS A 46 6.06 -7.03 1.47
CA HIS A 46 7.26 -7.84 1.38
C HIS A 46 7.42 -8.41 -0.01
N TRP A 47 8.59 -8.19 -0.58
CA TRP A 47 8.94 -8.61 -1.92
C TRP A 47 10.25 -9.40 -1.88
N ARG A 48 10.36 -10.39 -2.76
CA ARG A 48 11.53 -11.24 -2.88
C ARG A 48 12.75 -10.49 -3.44
N SER A 49 12.51 -9.45 -4.24
CA SER A 49 13.57 -8.60 -4.79
C SER A 49 13.11 -7.18 -5.03
N LEU A 50 14.06 -6.25 -5.08
CA LEU A 50 13.82 -4.85 -5.48
C LEU A 50 13.31 -4.77 -6.92
N GLU A 51 13.79 -5.64 -7.81
CA GLU A 51 13.41 -5.70 -9.22
C GLU A 51 11.93 -6.04 -9.40
N GLU A 52 11.44 -7.10 -8.75
CA GLU A 52 10.03 -7.51 -8.83
C GLU A 52 9.11 -6.44 -8.23
N TYR A 53 9.50 -5.81 -7.11
CA TYR A 53 8.78 -4.66 -6.56
C TYR A 53 8.72 -3.50 -7.55
N THR A 54 9.85 -3.17 -8.19
CA THR A 54 9.94 -2.03 -9.13
C THR A 54 9.11 -2.29 -10.38
N ALA A 55 9.06 -3.52 -10.87
CA ALA A 55 8.21 -3.92 -11.98
C ALA A 55 6.72 -3.72 -11.65
N MET A 56 6.28 -4.15 -10.46
CA MET A 56 4.91 -3.91 -9.99
C MET A 56 4.63 -2.40 -9.82
N ASP A 57 5.54 -1.64 -9.20
CA ASP A 57 5.32 -0.22 -8.94
C ASP A 57 5.30 0.63 -10.23
N SER A 58 5.98 0.16 -11.28
CA SER A 58 5.99 0.79 -12.60
C SER A 58 4.74 0.46 -13.43
N ASN A 59 4.05 -0.64 -13.13
CA ASN A 59 2.81 -1.06 -13.79
C ASN A 59 1.76 -1.51 -12.76
N ARG A 60 1.30 -0.55 -11.95
CA ARG A 60 0.45 -0.84 -10.79
C ARG A 60 -0.91 -1.40 -11.21
N PRO A 61 -1.26 -2.64 -10.84
CA PRO A 61 -2.58 -3.21 -11.16
C PRO A 61 -3.72 -2.49 -10.42
N PHE A 62 -3.40 -1.82 -9.30
CA PHE A 62 -4.36 -1.06 -8.49
C PHE A 62 -4.54 0.40 -8.94
N SER A 63 -3.97 0.79 -10.09
CA SER A 63 -4.16 2.14 -10.66
C SER A 63 -5.62 2.61 -10.71
N PRO A 64 -6.63 1.75 -11.01
CA PRO A 64 -8.03 2.19 -11.04
C PRO A 64 -8.57 2.74 -9.71
N VAL A 65 -8.14 2.17 -8.58
CA VAL A 65 -8.58 2.62 -7.24
C VAL A 65 -7.62 3.63 -6.62
N PHE A 66 -6.41 3.74 -7.16
CA PHE A 66 -5.36 4.61 -6.63
C PHE A 66 -5.78 6.10 -6.68
N GLY A 67 -6.45 6.53 -7.74
CA GLY A 67 -6.95 7.91 -7.85
C GLY A 67 -7.92 8.29 -6.73
N GLU A 68 -8.89 7.44 -6.40
CA GLU A 68 -9.80 7.66 -5.28
C GLU A 68 -9.06 7.73 -3.94
N MET A 69 -8.03 6.89 -3.76
CA MET A 69 -7.21 6.93 -2.54
C MET A 69 -6.49 8.28 -2.39
N LEU A 70 -5.94 8.82 -3.50
CA LEU A 70 -5.27 10.12 -3.51
C LEU A 70 -6.22 11.27 -3.14
N GLU A 71 -7.51 11.17 -3.50
CA GLU A 71 -8.48 12.21 -3.14
C GLU A 71 -8.82 12.23 -1.65
N LEU A 72 -8.64 11.12 -0.93
CA LEU A 72 -8.99 10.96 0.47
C LEU A 72 -7.86 11.33 1.44
N ALA A 73 -6.62 11.40 0.96
CA ALA A 73 -5.43 11.62 1.76
C ALA A 73 -4.57 12.80 1.27
N ASP A 74 -3.97 13.53 2.21
CA ASP A 74 -2.83 14.39 1.90
C ASP A 74 -1.64 13.49 1.55
N ASN A 75 -1.27 13.51 0.27
CA ASN A 75 -0.34 12.55 -0.30
C ASN A 75 1.11 13.01 -0.16
N GLU A 76 1.54 13.33 1.07
CA GLU A 76 2.94 13.14 1.43
C GLU A 76 3.22 11.62 1.44
N TYR A 77 3.20 11.03 0.25
CA TYR A 77 3.38 9.60 0.04
C TYR A 77 4.83 9.27 0.37
N GLN A 78 5.06 8.82 1.60
CA GLN A 78 6.36 8.36 2.03
C GLN A 78 6.52 6.89 1.67
N LYS A 79 7.26 6.66 0.60
CA LYS A 79 7.69 5.34 0.16
C LYS A 79 9.10 5.09 0.65
N THR A 80 9.26 4.14 1.56
CA THR A 80 10.58 3.72 2.04
C THR A 80 10.79 2.25 1.71
N LEU A 81 12.03 1.91 1.36
CA LEU A 81 12.44 0.54 1.05
C LEU A 81 13.48 0.13 2.08
N HIS A 82 13.34 -1.08 2.60
CA HIS A 82 14.18 -1.63 3.65
C HIS A 82 14.56 -3.05 3.29
N GLU A 83 15.77 -3.44 3.67
CA GLU A 83 16.23 -4.83 3.62
C GLU A 83 16.06 -5.46 5.00
N VAL A 84 15.39 -6.62 5.07
CA VAL A 84 15.28 -7.38 6.32
C VAL A 84 16.57 -8.18 6.50
N VAL A 85 17.45 -7.68 7.37
CA VAL A 85 18.76 -8.31 7.65
C VAL A 85 18.71 -9.38 8.75
N PHE A 86 17.57 -9.52 9.45
CA PHE A 86 17.37 -10.49 10.52
C PHE A 86 15.90 -10.88 10.67
N ALA A 87 15.63 -12.19 10.71
CA ALA A 87 14.33 -12.78 11.03
C ALA A 87 14.56 -14.13 11.75
N THR A 88 13.78 -14.41 12.79
CA THR A 88 13.88 -15.63 13.62
C THR A 88 12.74 -16.59 13.37
#